data_AF-A0A2A2TJE9-F1
#
_entry.id   AF-A0A2A2TJE9-F1
#
_cell.length_a   1.000
_cell.length_b   1.000
_cell.length_c   1.000
_cell.angle_alpha   90.00
_cell.angle_beta   90.00
_cell.angle_gamma   90.00
#
_symmetry.space_group_name_H-M   'P 1'
#
loop_
_entity.id
_entity.type
_entity.pdbx_description
1 polymer ?
#
loop_
_entity_poly.entity_id
_entity_poly.type
_entity_poly.pdbx_seq_one_letter_code
_entity_poly.pdbx_strand_id
1 'polypeptide(L)'
;MTFTDSLYPDNWSEIATSVKLEAQWCCHRCGLKCVAPGEDTSKLTISKRRVYNLQVHHWNRNPRDNRKENLVALCSGCHLHYHRGGRSNVSPGQLSLW
;
A
#
# COMPACT_ATOMS: atom_id res chain seq x y z
N MET A 1 -0.27 -17.78 -25.13
CA MET A 1 0.21 -16.46 -24.63
C MET A 1 -0.56 -16.15 -23.35
N THR A 2 -0.01 -16.48 -22.19
CA THR A 2 -0.61 -16.19 -20.89
C THR A 2 -0.14 -14.81 -20.45
N PHE A 3 -1.00 -13.81 -20.57
CA PHE A 3 -0.75 -12.45 -20.08
C PHE A 3 -0.88 -12.44 -18.55
N THR A 4 0.22 -12.64 -17.83
CA THR A 4 0.29 -12.42 -16.37
C THR A 4 1.59 -11.73 -16.01
N ASP A 5 1.92 -10.62 -16.68
CA ASP A 5 3.09 -9.81 -16.33
C ASP A 5 2.70 -8.88 -15.16
N SER A 6 2.58 -9.47 -13.97
CA SER A 6 2.41 -8.71 -12.73
C SER A 6 3.61 -7.79 -12.57
N LEU A 7 3.37 -6.48 -12.47
CA LEU A 7 4.41 -5.49 -12.20
C LEU A 7 5.10 -5.70 -10.84
N TYR A 8 4.48 -6.48 -9.95
CA TYR A 8 4.98 -6.84 -8.64
C TYR A 8 5.57 -8.25 -8.67
N PRO A 9 6.64 -8.49 -7.89
CA PRO A 9 7.21 -9.82 -7.75
C PRO A 9 6.24 -10.76 -7.01
N ASP A 10 6.37 -12.07 -7.24
CA ASP A 10 5.51 -13.08 -6.61
C ASP A 10 5.52 -13.03 -5.08
N ASN A 11 6.66 -12.64 -4.50
CA ASN A 11 6.85 -12.51 -3.05
C ASN A 11 6.47 -11.11 -2.50
N TRP A 12 5.76 -10.28 -3.24
CA TRP A 12 5.35 -8.94 -2.79
C TRP A 12 4.64 -8.95 -1.43
N SER A 13 3.79 -9.95 -1.17
CA SER A 13 3.10 -10.09 0.11
C SER A 13 4.07 -10.22 1.30
N GLU A 14 5.18 -10.93 1.12
CA GLU A 14 6.21 -11.11 2.15
C GLU A 14 7.01 -9.81 2.35
N ILE A 15 7.42 -9.17 1.25
CA ILE A 15 8.11 -7.87 1.28
C ILE A 15 7.25 -6.83 2.00
N ALA A 16 5.98 -6.71 1.61
CA ALA A 16 5.05 -5.76 2.20
C ALA A 16 4.79 -6.07 3.68
N THR A 17 4.74 -7.34 4.07
CA THR A 17 4.60 -7.75 5.47
C THR A 17 5.85 -7.38 6.27
N SER A 18 7.05 -7.64 5.74
CA SER A 18 8.31 -7.27 6.38
C SER A 18 8.39 -5.76 6.65
N VAL A 19 8.08 -4.92 5.66
CA VAL A 19 8.05 -3.46 5.82
C VAL A 19 7.05 -3.01 6.90
N LYS A 20 5.87 -3.65 6.99
CA LYS A 20 4.86 -3.34 8.02
C LYS A 20 5.29 -3.80 9.42
N LEU A 21 5.98 -4.95 9.52
CA LEU A 21 6.52 -5.46 10.78
C LEU A 21 7.63 -4.54 11.32
N GLU A 22 8.56 -4.13 10.46
CA GLU A 22 9.61 -3.16 10.80
C GLU A 22 9.01 -1.81 11.24
N ALA A 23 7.93 -1.38 10.60
CA ALA A 23 7.18 -0.18 10.98
C ALA A 23 6.38 -0.34 12.29
N GLN A 24 6.37 -1.52 12.91
CA GLN A 24 5.52 -1.86 14.05
C GLN A 24 4.04 -1.52 13.83
N TRP A 25 3.57 -1.68 12.59
CA TRP A 25 2.22 -1.28 12.17
C TRP A 25 1.89 0.21 12.35
N CYS A 26 2.89 1.10 12.38
CA CYS A 26 2.72 2.53 12.49
C CYS A 26 3.00 3.24 11.15
N CYS A 27 2.21 4.27 10.84
CA CYS A 27 2.44 5.12 9.68
C CYS A 27 3.72 5.95 9.85
N HIS A 28 4.67 5.84 8.92
CA HIS A 28 5.93 6.61 8.97
C HIS A 28 5.75 8.13 8.83
N ARG A 29 4.65 8.58 8.20
CA ARG A 29 4.40 10.02 8.01
C ARG A 29 3.73 10.67 9.21
N CYS A 30 2.68 10.06 9.74
CA CYS A 30 1.85 10.69 10.77
C CYS A 30 1.85 9.97 12.12
N GLY A 31 2.57 8.86 12.26
CA GLY A 31 2.63 8.08 13.50
C GLY A 31 1.37 7.30 13.84
N LEU A 32 0.33 7.33 13.00
CA LEU A 32 -0.92 6.61 13.26
C LEU A 32 -0.65 5.10 13.41
N LYS A 33 -1.04 4.54 14.56
CA LYS A 33 -1.08 3.09 14.78
C LYS A 33 -2.22 2.49 13.96
N CYS A 34 -1.86 1.66 12.99
CA CYS A 34 -2.79 0.91 12.17
C CYS A 34 -3.05 -0.47 12.78
N VAL A 35 -4.10 -1.13 12.30
CA VAL A 35 -4.51 -2.46 12.78
C VAL A 35 -3.56 -3.52 12.25
N ALA A 36 -2.97 -4.31 13.16
CA ALA A 36 -2.17 -5.47 12.83
C ALA A 36 -3.02 -6.75 12.62
N PRO A 37 -2.53 -7.75 11.88
CA PRO A 37 -3.18 -9.05 11.76
C PRO A 37 -3.38 -9.68 13.13
N GLY A 38 -4.59 -10.18 13.39
CA GLY A 38 -4.96 -10.79 14.67
C GLY A 38 -5.50 -9.83 15.73
N GLU A 39 -5.46 -8.51 15.51
CA GLU A 39 -6.12 -7.56 16.42
C GLU A 39 -7.64 -7.61 16.30
N ASP A 40 -8.34 -7.44 17.43
CA ASP A 40 -9.80 -7.37 17.46
C ASP A 40 -10.31 -6.07 16.83
N THR A 41 -11.03 -6.20 15.73
CA THR A 41 -11.65 -5.08 15.00
C THR A 41 -13.17 -5.09 15.06
N SER A 42 -13.78 -5.92 15.90
CA SER A 42 -15.23 -6.06 16.06
C SER A 42 -15.91 -4.73 16.39
N LYS A 43 -15.24 -3.88 17.19
CA LYS A 43 -15.71 -2.55 17.61
C LYS A 43 -15.50 -1.46 16.55
N LEU A 44 -14.78 -1.74 15.47
CA LEU A 44 -14.51 -0.77 14.41
C LEU A 44 -15.58 -0.85 13.33
N THR A 45 -16.06 0.31 12.88
CA THR A 45 -16.85 0.38 11.66
C THR A 45 -16.01 0.04 10.43
N ILE A 46 -16.65 -0.35 9.33
CA ILE A 46 -15.96 -0.60 8.06
C ILE A 46 -15.09 0.60 7.64
N SER A 47 -15.63 1.82 7.80
CA SER A 47 -14.89 3.05 7.47
C SER A 47 -13.64 3.22 8.34
N LYS A 48 -13.75 3.01 9.66
CA LYS A 48 -12.58 3.06 10.55
C LYS A 48 -11.55 2.00 10.21
N ARG A 49 -11.96 0.77 9.88
CA ARG A 49 -11.02 -0.28 9.43
C ARG A 49 -10.25 0.11 8.17
N ARG A 50 -10.87 0.84 7.24
CA ARG A 50 -10.19 1.38 6.05
C ARG A 50 -9.18 2.47 6.41
N VAL A 51 -9.51 3.36 7.34
CA VAL A 51 -8.59 4.41 7.82
C VAL A 51 -7.35 3.81 8.48
N TYR A 52 -7.54 2.77 9.30
CA TYR A 52 -6.46 2.08 10.01
C TYR A 52 -5.79 0.96 9.18
N ASN A 53 -5.99 0.92 7.87
CA ASN A 53 -5.25 0.02 6.99
C ASN A 53 -3.85 0.58 6.72
N LEU A 54 -2.82 -0.24 6.96
CA LEU A 54 -1.44 0.09 6.64
C LEU A 54 -1.04 -0.47 5.28
N GLN A 55 -0.58 0.42 4.40
CA GLN A 55 -0.18 0.13 3.03
C GLN A 55 1.31 0.40 2.86
N VAL A 56 1.95 -0.26 1.89
CA VAL A 56 3.34 0.03 1.50
C VAL A 56 3.31 0.86 0.22
N HIS A 57 4.04 1.97 0.22
CA HIS A 57 4.19 2.87 -0.91
C HIS A 57 5.61 2.83 -1.44
N HIS A 58 5.76 2.91 -2.76
CA HIS A 58 7.04 3.13 -3.44
C HIS A 58 7.28 4.63 -3.58
N TRP A 59 8.37 5.17 -3.01
CA TRP A 59 8.72 6.59 -3.13
C TRP A 59 8.82 7.04 -4.59
N ASN A 60 9.46 6.23 -5.43
CA ASN A 60 9.60 6.49 -6.87
C ASN A 60 8.39 6.06 -7.71
N ARG A 61 7.34 5.51 -7.08
CA ARG A 61 6.12 5.00 -7.74
C ARG A 61 6.34 3.88 -8.76
N ASN A 62 7.52 3.26 -8.78
CA ASN A 62 7.83 2.12 -9.62
C ASN A 62 7.58 0.82 -8.84
N PRO A 63 6.52 0.05 -9.14
CA PRO A 63 6.20 -1.19 -8.44
C PRO A 63 7.26 -2.30 -8.60
N ARG A 64 8.18 -2.16 -9.57
CA ARG A 64 9.30 -3.09 -9.77
C ARG A 64 10.49 -2.82 -8.85
N ASP A 65 10.60 -1.61 -8.29
CA ASP A 65 11.74 -1.22 -7.43
C ASP A 65 11.43 -1.49 -5.95
N ASN A 66 11.66 -2.72 -5.52
CA ASN A 66 11.32 -3.18 -4.17
C ASN A 66 12.48 -3.08 -3.17
N ARG A 67 13.48 -2.24 -3.47
CA ARG A 67 14.56 -1.94 -2.52
C ARG A 67 13.99 -1.27 -1.28
N LYS A 68 14.49 -1.62 -0.10
CA LYS A 68 13.93 -1.20 1.19
C LYS A 68 13.86 0.32 1.32
N GLU A 69 14.88 1.03 0.85
CA GLU A 69 14.95 2.49 0.84
C GLU A 69 13.88 3.16 -0.02
N ASN A 70 13.28 2.44 -0.97
CA ASN A 70 12.18 2.91 -1.80
C ASN A 70 10.79 2.60 -1.22
N LEU A 71 10.70 1.78 -0.17
CA LEU A 71 9.45 1.34 0.42
C LEU A 71 9.15 2.07 1.73
N VAL A 72 7.90 2.48 1.92
CA VAL A 72 7.46 3.14 3.17
C VAL A 72 6.06 2.67 3.59
N ALA A 73 5.89 2.38 4.88
CA ALA A 73 4.59 2.02 5.45
C ALA A 73 3.77 3.28 5.81
N LEU A 74 2.56 3.38 5.24
CA LEU A 74 1.68 4.54 5.37
C LEU A 74 0.23 4.13 5.61
N CYS A 75 -0.49 4.86 6.47
CA CYS A 75 -1.94 4.70 6.59
C CYS A 75 -2.66 5.13 5.30
N SER A 76 -3.89 4.66 5.07
CA SER A 76 -4.62 4.97 3.83
C SER A 76 -4.72 6.46 3.52
N GLY A 77 -4.90 7.33 4.52
CA GLY A 77 -4.92 8.77 4.31
C GLY A 77 -3.58 9.34 3.81
N CYS A 78 -2.46 8.92 4.42
CA CYS A 78 -1.12 9.36 4.02
C CYS A 78 -0.70 8.72 2.69
N HIS A 79 -1.04 7.46 2.47
CA HIS A 79 -0.81 6.77 1.21
C HIS A 79 -1.49 7.52 0.05
N LEU A 80 -2.78 7.83 0.18
CA LEU A 80 -3.51 8.61 -0.82
C LEU A 80 -2.92 10.02 -0.99
N HIS A 81 -2.46 10.66 0.10
CA HIS A 81 -1.79 11.95 0.01
C HIS A 81 -0.54 11.91 -0.88
N TYR A 82 0.31 10.88 -0.78
CA TYR A 82 1.48 10.75 -1.66
C TYR A 82 1.15 10.37 -3.11
N HIS A 83 -0.04 9.80 -3.34
CA HIS A 83 -0.60 9.62 -4.67
C HIS A 83 -1.26 10.88 -5.25
N ARG A 84 -1.56 11.91 -4.43
CA ARG A 84 -2.13 13.17 -4.94
C ARG A 84 -1.10 13.86 -5.86
N GLY A 85 -1.55 14.26 -7.05
CA GLY A 85 -0.77 15.10 -7.96
C GLY A 85 0.04 14.37 -9.04
N GLY A 86 -0.10 13.05 -9.25
CA GLY A 86 0.51 12.46 -10.45
C GLY A 86 0.16 11.01 -10.73
N ARG A 87 -0.71 10.83 -11.75
CA ARG A 87 -0.91 9.67 -12.63
C ARG A 87 -0.92 8.31 -11.92
N SER A 88 -2.13 7.79 -11.71
CA SER A 88 -2.31 6.36 -11.48
C SER A 88 -1.63 5.55 -12.60
N ASN A 89 -1.26 4.30 -12.32
CA ASN A 89 -0.91 3.30 -13.34
C ASN A 89 -2.12 2.88 -14.20
N VAL A 90 -3.11 3.75 -14.35
CA VAL A 90 -4.21 3.57 -15.27
C VAL A 90 -3.61 3.79 -16.65
N SER A 91 -3.25 2.70 -17.31
CA SER A 91 -2.91 2.72 -18.72
C SER A 91 -4.05 3.40 -19.50
N PRO A 92 -3.77 4.11 -20.60
CA PRO A 92 -4.81 4.82 -21.37
C PRO A 92 -6.03 3.96 -21.75
N GLY A 93 -5.90 2.63 -21.82
CA GLY A 93 -7.01 1.69 -22.08
C GLY A 93 -7.89 1.35 -20.86
N GLN A 94 -7.43 1.60 -19.64
CA GLN A 94 -8.15 1.24 -18.41
C GLN A 94 -9.28 2.22 -18.05
N LEU A 95 -9.44 3.32 -18.81
CA LEU A 95 -10.59 4.25 -18.73
C LEU A 95 -11.53 4.14 -19.95
N SER A 96 -11.33 3.15 -20.84
CA SER A 96 -12.28 2.91 -21.92
C SER A 96 -13.56 2.29 -21.36
N LEU A 97 -14.66 3.05 -21.40
CA LEU A 97 -16.03 2.52 -21.27
C LEU A 97 -16.62 2.08 -22.63
N TRP A 98 -15.78 1.47 -23.46
CA TRP A 98 -16.10 1.01 -24.82
C TRP A 98 -15.37 -0.31 -25.01
#